data_AF-A0A7D7VFV4-F1
#
_entry.id   AF-A0A7D7VFV4-F1
#
_cell.length_a   1.000
_cell.length_b   1.000
_cell.length_c   1.000
_cell.angle_alpha   90.00
_cell.angle_beta   90.00
_cell.angle_gamma   90.00
#
_symmetry.space_group_name_H-M   'P 1'
#
loop_
_entity.id
_entity.type
_entity.pdbx_description
1 polymer ?
#
loop_
_entity_poly.entity_id
_entity_poly.type
_entity_poly.pdbx_seq_one_letter_code
_entity_poly.pdbx_strand_id
1 'polypeptide(L)'
;MRSVKVLSAGLILAAATGLHSLQVSAGTLSLKEIREAGVIIQKWDTSCGAAAMATVFTYTFNDPVSEREVVNGLLRQTEPLKVRHRGGFSLLDMKRYAAERGYRAIGFKGMRFEDIRYLDAPIVPVQIHGYNHYVVYKGLTPDGKVHVADPAYGNRNLSRERFENAWIEGIAFVMLRGKK
;
A
#
# COMPACT_ATOMS: atom_id res chain seq x y z
N MET A 1 -40.17 -55.31 36.53
CA MET A 1 -39.82 -54.65 37.81
C MET A 1 -39.88 -53.14 37.61
N ARG A 2 -40.89 -52.52 38.25
CA ARG A 2 -40.90 -51.22 38.97
C ARG A 2 -40.20 -50.01 38.33
N SER A 3 -40.76 -48.81 38.21
CA SER A 3 -42.09 -48.25 38.47
C SER A 3 -42.11 -46.86 37.82
N VAL A 4 -43.24 -46.50 37.23
CA VAL A 4 -43.62 -45.12 36.88
C VAL A 4 -43.77 -44.30 38.17
N LYS A 5 -43.34 -43.03 38.17
CA LYS A 5 -43.94 -41.97 38.98
C LYS A 5 -44.05 -40.68 38.15
N VAL A 6 -45.18 -40.02 38.42
CA VAL A 6 -45.89 -39.00 37.66
C VAL A 6 -45.49 -37.59 38.09
N LEU A 7 -45.56 -36.68 37.11
CA LEU A 7 -45.71 -35.22 37.11
C LEU A 7 -45.65 -34.42 38.43
N SER A 8 -44.96 -33.28 38.35
CA SER A 8 -45.46 -32.02 38.87
C SER A 8 -45.20 -30.89 37.88
N ALA A 9 -46.27 -30.14 37.61
CA ALA A 9 -46.33 -29.00 36.72
C ALA A 9 -45.64 -27.78 37.33
N GLY A 10 -44.97 -27.01 36.48
CA GLY A 10 -44.44 -25.68 36.82
C GLY A 10 -44.32 -24.85 35.56
N LEU A 11 -45.46 -24.34 35.07
CA LEU A 11 -45.47 -23.26 34.09
C LEU A 11 -45.39 -21.95 34.88
N ILE A 12 -44.26 -21.25 34.79
CA ILE A 12 -44.22 -19.80 34.99
C ILE A 12 -43.64 -19.22 33.70
N LEU A 13 -44.54 -18.63 32.92
CA LEU A 13 -44.22 -17.77 31.80
C LEU A 13 -43.93 -16.38 32.36
N ALA A 14 -42.71 -15.87 32.16
CA ALA A 14 -42.41 -14.45 32.23
C ALA A 14 -41.41 -14.10 31.14
N ALA A 15 -41.91 -13.38 30.14
CA ALA A 15 -41.14 -12.82 29.04
C ALA A 15 -40.22 -11.70 29.53
N ALA A 16 -38.97 -11.70 29.07
CA ALA A 16 -38.19 -10.49 28.89
C ALA A 16 -37.22 -10.73 27.74
N THR A 17 -37.60 -10.18 26.59
CA THR A 17 -36.81 -9.96 25.39
C THR A 17 -35.40 -9.49 25.72
N GLY A 18 -34.43 -10.34 25.45
CA GLY A 18 -33.02 -10.00 25.46
C GLY A 18 -32.40 -10.28 24.11
N LEU A 19 -32.90 -9.67 23.03
CA LEU A 19 -32.08 -9.42 21.86
C LEU A 19 -30.99 -8.46 22.33
N HIS A 20 -29.90 -9.00 22.88
CA HIS A 20 -28.65 -8.27 22.93
C HIS A 20 -28.27 -8.05 21.46
N SER A 21 -28.67 -6.89 20.94
CA SER A 21 -28.03 -6.33 19.78
C SER A 21 -26.56 -6.25 20.14
N LEU A 22 -25.78 -7.20 19.62
CA LEU A 22 -24.34 -7.02 19.50
C LEU A 22 -24.18 -5.77 18.66
N GLN A 23 -24.06 -4.61 19.33
CA GLN A 23 -23.58 -3.40 18.72
C GLN A 23 -22.13 -3.70 18.39
N VAL A 24 -21.90 -4.27 17.21
CA VAL A 24 -20.62 -4.20 16.54
C VAL A 24 -20.41 -2.70 16.34
N SER A 25 -19.68 -2.09 17.26
CA SER A 25 -19.07 -0.79 17.06
C SER A 25 -18.05 -0.96 15.94
N ALA A 26 -18.54 -0.98 14.71
CA ALA A 26 -17.72 -0.72 13.56
C ALA A 26 -17.30 0.74 13.72
N GLY A 27 -16.12 0.94 14.33
CA GLY A 27 -15.57 2.27 14.54
C GLY A 27 -15.61 3.05 13.23
N THR A 28 -16.18 4.25 13.24
CA THR A 28 -16.25 5.08 12.06
C THR A 28 -14.82 5.52 11.70
N LEU A 29 -14.33 5.08 10.54
CA LEU A 29 -13.07 5.58 10.00
C LEU A 29 -13.26 6.98 9.42
N SER A 30 -12.32 7.86 9.69
CA SER A 30 -12.24 9.16 9.03
C SER A 30 -11.89 9.00 7.55
N LEU A 31 -12.27 10.00 6.74
CA LEU A 31 -11.88 10.04 5.32
C LEU A 31 -10.36 10.00 5.13
N LYS A 32 -9.60 10.55 6.09
CA LYS A 32 -8.14 10.51 6.10
C LYS A 32 -7.63 9.08 6.29
N GLU A 33 -8.16 8.35 7.26
CA GLU A 33 -7.78 6.94 7.52
C GLU A 33 -8.10 6.05 6.32
N ILE A 34 -9.28 6.24 5.70
CA ILE A 34 -9.66 5.51 4.49
C ILE A 34 -8.68 5.80 3.34
N ARG A 35 -8.34 7.08 3.14
CA ARG A 35 -7.41 7.51 2.09
C ARG A 35 -6.00 6.95 2.32
N GLU A 36 -5.55 6.83 3.56
CA GLU A 36 -4.19 6.41 3.90
C GLU A 36 -4.06 4.90 4.12
N ALA A 37 -5.16 4.15 4.07
CA ALA A 37 -5.19 2.71 4.27
C ALA A 37 -4.24 1.97 3.30
N GLY A 38 -3.31 1.17 3.82
CA GLY A 38 -2.39 0.40 2.99
C GLY A 38 -1.33 1.24 2.27
N VAL A 39 -1.07 2.48 2.74
CA VAL A 39 -0.05 3.39 2.22
C VAL A 39 0.79 3.94 3.37
N ILE A 40 2.11 4.01 3.18
CA ILE A 40 2.99 4.75 4.08
C ILE A 40 3.13 6.17 3.53
N ILE A 41 2.60 7.13 4.28
CA ILE A 41 2.67 8.57 3.94
C ILE A 41 4.06 9.11 4.24
N GLN A 42 4.65 9.79 3.26
CA GLN A 42 5.97 10.40 3.41
C GLN A 42 5.94 11.57 4.38
N LYS A 43 7.01 11.75 5.14
CA LYS A 43 7.21 12.88 6.06
C LYS A 43 8.24 13.89 5.59
N TRP A 44 9.03 13.55 4.57
CA TRP A 44 10.06 14.42 4.00
C TRP A 44 9.85 14.59 2.49
N ASP A 45 10.15 15.77 1.94
CA ASP A 45 9.82 16.07 0.53
C ASP A 45 10.55 15.15 -0.47
N THR A 46 11.78 14.76 -0.16
CA THR A 46 12.64 13.95 -1.03
C THR A 46 12.57 12.43 -0.76
N SER A 47 11.67 11.98 0.13
CA SER A 47 11.57 10.57 0.55
C SER A 47 10.43 9.80 -0.12
N CYS A 48 9.75 10.35 -1.13
CA CYS A 48 8.65 9.68 -1.83
C CYS A 48 9.00 8.26 -2.29
N GLY A 49 10.19 8.05 -2.87
CA GLY A 49 10.68 6.73 -3.26
C GLY A 49 10.86 5.78 -2.07
N ALA A 50 11.35 6.28 -0.92
CA ALA A 50 11.51 5.50 0.30
C ALA A 50 10.15 5.08 0.90
N ALA A 51 9.19 6.00 0.93
CA ALA A 51 7.83 5.72 1.40
C ALA A 51 7.07 4.77 0.46
N ALA A 52 7.27 4.88 -0.86
CA ALA A 52 6.76 3.92 -1.84
C ALA A 52 7.35 2.51 -1.62
N MET A 53 8.67 2.41 -1.42
CA MET A 53 9.31 1.13 -1.08
C MET A 53 8.76 0.54 0.22
N ALA A 54 8.66 1.36 1.27
CA ALA A 54 8.12 0.94 2.56
C ALA A 54 6.67 0.43 2.43
N THR A 55 5.86 1.09 1.59
CA THR A 55 4.49 0.67 1.26
C THR A 55 4.47 -0.72 0.62
N VAL A 56 5.33 -0.97 -0.36
CA VAL A 56 5.40 -2.29 -1.04
C VAL A 56 5.92 -3.37 -0.08
N PHE A 57 6.99 -3.11 0.68
CA PHE A 57 7.50 -4.07 1.67
C PHE A 57 6.41 -4.46 2.68
N THR A 58 5.75 -3.46 3.27
CA THR A 58 4.78 -3.67 4.34
C THR A 58 3.51 -4.34 3.84
N TYR A 59 2.92 -3.85 2.74
CA TYR A 59 1.56 -4.26 2.34
C TYR A 59 1.53 -5.27 1.20
N THR A 60 2.57 -5.36 0.37
CA THR A 60 2.67 -6.40 -0.68
C THR A 60 3.46 -7.60 -0.17
N PHE A 61 4.58 -7.38 0.54
CA PHE A 61 5.42 -8.46 1.03
C PHE A 61 5.24 -8.81 2.51
N ASN A 62 4.33 -8.15 3.22
CA ASN A 62 4.08 -8.41 4.63
C ASN A 62 5.38 -8.41 5.47
N ASP A 63 6.29 -7.49 5.13
CA ASP A 63 7.59 -7.23 5.75
C ASP A 63 7.56 -5.77 6.26
N PRO A 64 7.00 -5.54 7.46
CA PRO A 64 6.76 -4.19 7.96
C PRO A 64 8.05 -3.39 8.11
N VAL A 65 8.05 -2.18 7.55
CA VAL A 65 9.17 -1.23 7.67
C VAL A 65 8.65 0.19 7.60
N SER A 66 9.21 1.09 8.39
CA SER A 66 8.88 2.52 8.33
C SER A 66 9.61 3.24 7.21
N GLU A 67 9.06 4.36 6.76
CA GLU A 67 9.75 5.29 5.85
C GLU A 67 11.15 5.64 6.37
N ARG A 68 11.29 5.94 7.67
CA ARG A 68 12.56 6.34 8.28
C ARG A 68 13.62 5.24 8.16
N GLU A 69 13.25 3.99 8.38
CA GLU A 69 14.18 2.86 8.23
C GLU A 69 14.65 2.70 6.79
N VAL A 70 13.74 2.87 5.81
CA VAL A 70 14.10 2.84 4.39
C VAL A 70 15.00 4.01 4.02
N VAL A 71 14.68 5.24 4.46
CA VAL A 71 15.53 6.42 4.25
C VAL A 71 16.92 6.20 4.82
N ASN A 72 17.03 5.73 6.06
CA ASN A 72 18.32 5.44 6.69
C ASN A 72 19.09 4.37 5.92
N GLY A 73 18.41 3.35 5.39
CA GLY A 73 19.00 2.33 4.52
C GLY A 73 19.58 2.90 3.24
N LEU A 74 18.79 3.70 2.52
CA LEU A 74 19.20 4.32 1.27
C LEU A 74 20.38 5.28 1.46
N LEU A 75 20.39 6.06 2.54
CA LEU A 75 21.44 7.03 2.85
C LEU A 75 22.76 6.39 3.31
N ARG A 76 22.78 5.13 3.75
CA ARG A 76 24.06 4.41 3.98
C ARG A 76 24.84 4.18 2.69
N GLN A 77 24.14 4.13 1.56
CA GLN A 77 24.70 3.80 0.26
C GLN A 77 24.70 4.99 -0.72
N THR A 78 24.11 6.12 -0.31
CA THR A 78 23.86 7.28 -1.17
C THR A 78 24.17 8.56 -0.43
N GLU A 79 24.97 9.42 -1.06
CA GLU A 79 25.38 10.70 -0.50
C GLU A 79 24.19 11.67 -0.40
N PRO A 80 23.91 12.26 0.79
CA PRO A 80 22.70 13.07 1.00
C PRO A 80 22.56 14.29 0.08
N LEU A 81 23.66 14.98 -0.27
CA LEU A 81 23.57 16.15 -1.15
C LEU A 81 23.16 15.76 -2.57
N LYS A 82 23.64 14.61 -3.09
CA LYS A 82 23.14 14.04 -4.35
C LYS A 82 21.63 13.75 -4.32
N VAL A 83 21.09 13.25 -3.22
CA VAL A 83 19.64 13.00 -3.08
C VAL A 83 18.88 14.33 -3.14
N ARG A 84 19.34 15.34 -2.40
CA ARG A 84 18.72 16.68 -2.39
C ARG A 84 18.78 17.35 -3.76
N HIS A 85 19.94 17.33 -4.43
CA HIS A 85 20.12 17.94 -5.75
C HIS A 85 19.22 17.29 -6.81
N ARG A 86 19.02 15.96 -6.75
CA ARG A 86 18.11 15.25 -7.66
C ARG A 86 16.62 15.41 -7.30
N GLY A 87 16.31 15.96 -6.13
CA GLY A 87 14.95 16.03 -5.59
C GLY A 87 14.41 14.71 -5.06
N GLY A 88 15.25 13.68 -4.87
CA GLY A 88 14.83 12.37 -4.39
C GLY A 88 15.84 11.25 -4.65
N PHE A 89 15.49 10.03 -4.22
CA PHE A 89 16.26 8.82 -4.48
C PHE A 89 16.10 8.35 -5.93
N SER A 90 17.18 7.86 -6.53
CA SER A 90 17.10 7.24 -7.86
C SER A 90 16.66 5.78 -7.78
N LEU A 91 16.18 5.24 -8.89
CA LEU A 91 15.91 3.80 -9.01
C LEU A 91 17.12 2.91 -8.71
N LEU A 92 18.35 3.41 -8.95
CA LEU A 92 19.57 2.68 -8.60
C LEU A 92 19.78 2.62 -7.09
N ASP A 93 19.54 3.73 -6.38
CA ASP A 93 19.62 3.78 -4.92
C ASP A 93 18.59 2.80 -4.32
N MET A 94 17.36 2.83 -4.83
CA MET A 94 16.27 1.91 -4.46
C MET A 94 16.64 0.45 -4.75
N LYS A 95 17.22 0.15 -5.91
CA LYS A 95 17.64 -1.21 -6.28
C LYS A 95 18.68 -1.77 -5.30
N ARG A 96 19.67 -0.98 -4.92
CA ARG A 96 20.74 -1.43 -4.02
C ARG A 96 20.22 -1.66 -2.60
N TYR A 97 19.33 -0.81 -2.10
CA TYR A 97 18.67 -1.04 -0.81
C TYR A 97 17.75 -2.26 -0.83
N ALA A 98 16.96 -2.45 -1.89
CA ALA A 98 16.14 -3.66 -2.04
C ALA A 98 17.01 -4.94 -1.98
N ALA A 99 18.17 -4.93 -2.64
CA ALA A 99 19.13 -6.03 -2.61
C ALA A 99 19.73 -6.26 -1.22
N GLU A 100 20.12 -5.20 -0.49
CA GLU A 100 20.57 -5.29 0.90
C GLU A 100 19.53 -5.97 1.80
N ARG A 101 18.24 -5.70 1.55
CA ARG A 101 17.12 -6.30 2.28
C ARG A 101 16.74 -7.71 1.78
N GLY A 102 17.48 -8.29 0.83
CA GLY A 102 17.23 -9.65 0.31
C GLY A 102 16.18 -9.74 -0.80
N TYR A 103 15.81 -8.62 -1.41
CA TYR A 103 14.87 -8.57 -2.54
C TYR A 103 15.62 -8.39 -3.86
N ARG A 104 15.07 -8.95 -4.94
CA ARG A 104 15.52 -8.62 -6.29
C ARG A 104 14.67 -7.48 -6.83
N ALA A 105 15.30 -6.47 -7.41
CA ALA A 105 14.58 -5.38 -8.05
C ALA A 105 14.99 -5.17 -9.52
N ILE A 106 14.00 -4.92 -10.37
CA ILE A 106 14.14 -4.77 -11.82
C ILE A 106 13.50 -3.45 -12.25
N GLY A 107 14.24 -2.66 -13.03
CA GLY A 107 13.72 -1.45 -13.67
C GLY A 107 13.37 -1.75 -15.13
N PHE A 108 12.18 -1.35 -15.54
CA PHE A 108 11.70 -1.37 -16.91
C PHE A 108 11.56 0.06 -17.43
N LYS A 109 11.60 0.23 -18.74
CA LYS A 109 11.41 1.50 -19.45
C LYS A 109 10.65 1.24 -20.75
N GLY A 110 9.83 2.19 -21.19
CA GLY A 110 9.05 2.07 -22.43
C GLY A 110 7.90 1.06 -22.33
N MET A 111 7.44 0.75 -21.11
CA MET A 111 6.25 -0.07 -20.93
C MET A 111 5.01 0.67 -21.39
N ARG A 112 4.07 -0.07 -21.98
CA ARG A 112 2.72 0.42 -22.26
C ARG A 112 1.81 0.09 -21.09
N PHE A 113 0.63 0.71 -21.06
CA PHE A 113 -0.36 0.45 -20.03
C PHE A 113 -0.81 -1.02 -20.00
N GLU A 114 -0.85 -1.66 -21.17
CA GLU A 114 -1.16 -3.08 -21.32
C GLU A 114 -0.11 -3.98 -20.66
N ASP A 115 1.12 -3.51 -20.45
CA ASP A 115 2.19 -4.30 -19.86
C ASP A 115 2.20 -4.15 -18.32
N ILE A 116 1.99 -2.94 -17.80
CA ILE A 116 2.05 -2.65 -16.35
C ILE A 116 0.88 -3.25 -15.56
N ARG A 117 -0.29 -3.43 -16.20
CA ARG A 117 -1.49 -4.01 -15.56
C ARG A 117 -1.30 -5.41 -14.96
N TYR A 118 -0.24 -6.11 -15.37
CA TYR A 118 0.09 -7.46 -14.91
C TYR A 118 1.18 -7.48 -13.83
N LEU A 119 1.75 -6.32 -13.49
CA LEU A 119 2.79 -6.21 -12.49
C LEU A 119 2.17 -6.03 -11.09
N ASP A 120 2.75 -6.73 -10.12
CA ASP A 120 2.35 -6.61 -8.71
C ASP A 120 3.04 -5.41 -8.06
N ALA A 121 2.24 -4.43 -7.68
CA ALA A 121 2.64 -3.22 -6.96
C ALA A 121 3.91 -2.50 -7.47
N PRO A 122 4.09 -2.27 -8.79
CA PRO A 122 5.28 -1.59 -9.28
C PRO A 122 5.30 -0.13 -8.79
N ILE A 123 6.50 0.34 -8.45
CA ILE A 123 6.76 1.75 -8.17
C ILE A 123 7.01 2.43 -9.51
N VAL A 124 6.27 3.50 -9.81
CA VAL A 124 6.38 4.23 -11.07
C VAL A 124 6.69 5.70 -10.82
N PRO A 125 7.62 6.30 -11.59
CA PRO A 125 7.80 7.74 -11.60
C PRO A 125 6.68 8.40 -12.39
N VAL A 126 6.09 9.44 -11.82
CA VAL A 126 5.05 10.26 -12.42
C VAL A 126 5.44 11.73 -12.35
N GLN A 127 5.00 12.53 -13.31
CA GLN A 127 5.07 13.98 -13.26
C GLN A 127 3.67 14.54 -13.04
N ILE A 128 3.46 15.17 -11.88
CA ILE A 128 2.18 15.76 -11.51
C ILE A 128 2.43 17.22 -11.16
N HIS A 129 1.73 18.13 -11.83
CA HIS A 129 1.88 19.59 -11.64
C HIS A 129 3.33 20.10 -11.78
N GLY A 130 4.13 19.49 -12.67
CA GLY A 130 5.52 19.87 -12.91
C GLY A 130 6.54 19.26 -11.94
N TYR A 131 6.11 18.44 -10.99
CA TYR A 131 6.99 17.77 -10.03
C TYR A 131 7.10 16.28 -10.31
N ASN A 132 8.33 15.77 -10.34
CA ASN A 132 8.61 14.34 -10.44
C ASN A 132 8.40 13.67 -9.08
N HIS A 133 7.69 12.55 -9.09
CA HIS A 133 7.26 11.87 -7.87
C HIS A 133 7.21 10.35 -8.10
N TYR A 134 7.30 9.55 -7.04
CA TYR A 134 7.08 8.11 -7.12
C TYR A 134 5.75 7.72 -6.49
N VAL A 135 4.97 6.90 -7.20
CA VAL A 135 3.74 6.31 -6.69
C VAL A 135 3.78 4.79 -6.87
N VAL A 136 3.00 4.06 -6.08
CA VAL A 136 2.82 2.62 -6.25
C VAL A 136 1.55 2.40 -7.07
N TYR A 137 1.67 1.79 -8.24
CA TYR A 137 0.50 1.34 -8.99
C TYR A 137 -0.14 0.15 -8.28
N LYS A 138 -1.45 0.19 -8.04
CA LYS A 138 -2.20 -0.82 -7.28
C LYS A 138 -3.20 -1.59 -8.14
N GLY A 139 -3.19 -1.38 -9.46
CA GLY A 139 -4.11 -2.05 -10.39
C GLY A 139 -5.23 -1.15 -10.89
N LEU A 140 -6.33 -1.80 -11.28
CA LEU A 140 -7.55 -1.16 -11.73
C LEU A 140 -8.66 -1.33 -10.68
N THR A 141 -9.43 -0.29 -10.46
CA THR A 141 -10.68 -0.37 -9.71
C THR A 141 -11.74 -1.12 -10.51
N PRO A 142 -12.85 -1.58 -9.89
CA PRO A 142 -13.95 -2.24 -10.61
C PRO A 142 -14.55 -1.40 -11.75
N ASP A 143 -14.57 -0.07 -11.59
CA ASP A 143 -15.01 0.88 -12.63
C ASP A 143 -13.91 1.25 -13.65
N GLY A 144 -12.78 0.55 -13.63
CA GLY A 144 -11.71 0.67 -14.64
C GLY A 144 -10.77 1.86 -14.46
N LYS A 145 -10.78 2.54 -13.31
CA LYS A 145 -9.82 3.61 -13.00
C LYS A 145 -8.50 3.04 -12.51
N VAL A 146 -7.42 3.75 -12.78
CA VAL A 146 -6.08 3.41 -12.29
C VAL A 146 -6.00 3.76 -10.81
N HIS A 147 -5.81 2.74 -9.97
CA HIS A 147 -5.61 2.92 -8.54
C HIS A 147 -4.12 3.07 -8.24
N VAL A 148 -3.76 4.14 -7.53
CA VAL A 148 -2.37 4.38 -7.09
C VAL A 148 -2.34 4.71 -5.60
N ALA A 149 -1.32 4.20 -4.93
CA ALA A 149 -0.92 4.65 -3.61
C ALA A 149 0.17 5.71 -3.75
N ASP A 150 -0.19 6.96 -3.49
CA ASP A 150 0.67 8.13 -3.60
C ASP A 150 1.23 8.48 -2.21
N PRO A 151 2.55 8.39 -1.96
CA PRO A 151 3.13 8.68 -0.66
C PRO A 151 2.84 10.08 -0.12
N ALA A 152 2.55 11.07 -0.97
CA ALA A 152 2.23 12.43 -0.56
C ALA A 152 0.73 12.60 -0.24
N TYR A 153 -0.15 11.84 -0.91
CA TYR A 153 -1.59 12.07 -0.89
C TYR A 153 -2.45 10.85 -0.51
N GLY A 154 -1.85 9.70 -0.19
CA GLY A 154 -2.55 8.44 0.03
C GLY A 154 -3.12 7.83 -1.26
N ASN A 155 -4.14 7.00 -1.12
CA ASN A 155 -4.79 6.32 -2.24
C ASN A 155 -5.56 7.29 -3.13
N ARG A 156 -5.39 7.13 -4.45
CA ARG A 156 -6.04 7.96 -5.47
C ARG A 156 -6.46 7.10 -6.66
N ASN A 157 -7.54 7.52 -7.31
CA ASN A 157 -8.00 6.94 -8.56
C ASN A 157 -7.81 7.96 -9.68
N LEU A 158 -7.17 7.53 -10.77
CA LEU A 158 -6.92 8.33 -11.97
C LEU A 158 -7.66 7.70 -13.15
N SER A 159 -8.10 8.51 -14.12
CA SER A 159 -8.42 7.95 -15.43
C SER A 159 -7.16 7.36 -16.04
N ARG A 160 -7.32 6.38 -16.93
CA ARG A 160 -6.19 5.80 -17.68
C ARG A 160 -5.37 6.88 -18.38
N GLU A 161 -6.03 7.76 -19.13
CA GLU A 161 -5.40 8.87 -19.84
C GLU A 161 -4.57 9.77 -18.91
N ARG A 162 -5.12 10.14 -17.75
CA ARG A 162 -4.41 10.98 -16.78
C ARG A 162 -3.18 10.27 -16.21
N PHE A 163 -3.28 8.97 -15.98
CA PHE A 163 -2.14 8.16 -15.54
C PHE A 163 -1.07 8.08 -16.63
N GLU A 164 -1.43 7.69 -17.87
CA GLU A 164 -0.49 7.58 -19.00
C GLU A 164 0.22 8.92 -19.29
N ASN A 165 -0.51 10.04 -19.24
CA ASN A 165 0.08 11.37 -19.43
C ASN A 165 1.04 11.78 -18.31
N ALA A 166 0.81 11.32 -17.09
CA ALA A 166 1.71 11.60 -15.96
C ALA A 166 2.87 10.60 -15.89
N TRP A 167 2.73 9.40 -16.45
CA TRP A 167 3.69 8.32 -16.30
C TRP A 167 4.96 8.55 -17.11
N ILE A 168 6.08 8.75 -16.42
CA ILE A 168 7.33 9.16 -17.06
C ILE A 168 7.91 7.98 -17.84
N GLU A 169 7.94 8.12 -19.17
CA GLU A 169 8.63 7.23 -20.12
C GLU A 169 8.28 5.74 -20.00
N GLY A 170 7.10 5.40 -19.47
CA GLY A 170 6.69 4.02 -19.24
C GLY A 170 7.63 3.28 -18.29
N ILE A 171 8.22 3.99 -17.31
CA ILE A 171 9.19 3.41 -16.36
C ILE A 171 8.47 2.68 -15.24
N ALA A 172 8.88 1.46 -14.94
CA ALA A 172 8.37 0.73 -13.77
C ALA A 172 9.51 0.10 -13.00
N PHE A 173 9.43 0.17 -11.67
CA PHE A 173 10.36 -0.47 -10.75
C PHE A 173 9.62 -1.56 -9.98
N VAL A 174 10.02 -2.81 -10.22
CA VAL A 174 9.38 -3.99 -9.65
C VAL A 174 10.32 -4.63 -8.65
N MET A 175 9.82 -4.87 -7.44
CA MET A 175 10.51 -5.66 -6.44
C MET A 175 9.94 -7.08 -6.42
N LEU A 176 10.79 -8.05 -6.16
CA LEU A 176 10.47 -9.46 -6.09
C LEU A 176 11.13 -10.03 -4.84
N ARG A 177 10.44 -10.90 -4.10
CA ARG A 177 11.10 -11.65 -3.02
C ARG A 177 12.29 -12.42 -3.60
N GLY A 178 13.45 -12.30 -2.96
CA GLY A 178 14.57 -13.19 -3.25
C GLY A 178 14.18 -14.65 -2.96
N LYS A 179 14.79 -15.59 -3.66
CA LYS A 179 14.80 -16.98 -3.16
C LYS A 179 15.63 -16.95 -1.88
N LYS A 180 15.02 -17.33 -0.75
CA LYS A 180 15.79 -17.68 0.46
C LYS A 180 16.71 -18.84 0.14
#